data_AF-A0A7C4Z8V5-F1
#
_entry.id   AF-A0A7C4Z8V5-F1
#
_cell.length_a   1.000
_cell.length_b   1.000
_cell.length_c   1.000
_cell.angle_alpha   90.00
_cell.angle_beta   90.00
_cell.angle_gamma   90.00
#
_symmetry.space_group_name_H-M   'P 1'
#
loop_
_entity.id
_entity.type
_entity.pdbx_description
1 polymer ?
#
loop_
_entity_poly.entity_id
_entity_poly.type
_entity_poly.pdbx_seq_one_letter_code
_entity_poly.pdbx_strand_id
1 'polypeptide(L)'
;MRRQDDLRHSDGCQNAWSVRLLLFAWRALLLATAAVWICGCGPLDPVRMAERAVADYARRVIGPADSYRVHIDRRGTSLRRGKISRLVVEGVRVRSSAGLVVNRAEAELYDVQVDVKSRNVVSVGRSMVVGEVLEEDANAYVAQRSDVLRRARFEFLEDRMAVIVEPQVVGLTVPIRLEGQPRLGEEGEILFEADMLRVARLNVPRFLVRLIERRINPVFRVDELGLPLVLDDVRVEQGKMIACGRLDVEKLPVK
;
A
#
# COMPACT_ATOMS: atom_id res chain seq x y z
N MET A 1 -61.98 -30.11 1.25
CA MET A 1 -61.19 -29.11 2.00
C MET A 1 -59.72 -29.38 1.74
N ARG A 2 -59.00 -28.37 1.22
CA ARG A 2 -57.57 -28.36 0.87
C ARG A 2 -56.70 -27.95 2.07
N ARG A 3 -55.47 -28.47 2.16
CA ARG A 3 -54.21 -27.71 2.35
C ARG A 3 -53.00 -28.66 2.35
N GLN A 4 -52.05 -28.41 1.43
CA GLN A 4 -50.67 -27.94 1.69
C GLN A 4 -49.77 -29.04 2.25
N ASP A 5 -48.91 -29.63 1.40
CA ASP A 5 -47.52 -29.21 1.30
C ASP A 5 -46.79 -29.89 0.14
N ASP A 6 -45.84 -29.12 -0.39
CA ASP A 6 -44.55 -29.50 -0.95
C ASP A 6 -44.34 -29.88 -2.43
N LEU A 7 -43.29 -29.22 -2.93
CA LEU A 7 -42.34 -29.56 -3.99
C LEU A 7 -42.69 -29.37 -5.49
N ARG A 8 -41.68 -28.73 -6.11
CA ARG A 8 -41.26 -28.75 -7.52
C ARG A 8 -41.99 -27.83 -8.48
N HIS A 9 -41.32 -26.75 -8.84
CA HIS A 9 -41.39 -26.19 -10.17
C HIS A 9 -40.01 -26.27 -10.84
N SER A 10 -40.00 -27.12 -11.85
CA SER A 10 -39.03 -27.27 -12.93
C SER A 10 -39.02 -26.04 -13.84
N ASP A 11 -37.82 -25.71 -14.30
CA ASP A 11 -37.45 -25.28 -15.65
C ASP A 11 -38.48 -24.49 -16.49
N GLY A 12 -38.09 -23.24 -16.73
CA GLY A 12 -37.67 -22.86 -18.08
C GLY A 12 -38.72 -22.91 -19.19
N CYS A 13 -39.44 -21.79 -19.36
CA CYS A 13 -39.98 -21.33 -20.63
C CYS A 13 -40.02 -19.79 -20.56
N GLN A 14 -39.22 -19.10 -21.37
CA GLN A 14 -39.59 -18.65 -22.72
C GLN A 14 -40.59 -17.48 -22.74
N ASN A 15 -40.07 -16.35 -23.24
CA ASN A 15 -40.75 -15.28 -23.97
C ASN A 15 -41.61 -14.35 -23.07
N ALA A 16 -41.61 -13.02 -23.20
CA ALA A 16 -41.52 -12.23 -24.41
C ALA A 16 -41.53 -10.71 -24.08
N TRP A 17 -40.72 -9.93 -24.83
CA TRP A 17 -40.96 -8.55 -25.32
C TRP A 17 -40.75 -7.41 -24.28
N SER A 18 -39.84 -6.45 -24.47
CA SER A 18 -39.81 -5.53 -25.61
C SER A 18 -38.54 -4.63 -25.60
N VAL A 19 -37.91 -4.50 -26.77
CA VAL A 19 -37.48 -3.25 -27.43
C VAL A 19 -36.62 -2.25 -26.64
N ARG A 20 -35.41 -2.01 -27.20
CA ARG A 20 -34.43 -0.91 -26.99
C ARG A 20 -33.27 -1.18 -26.02
N LEU A 21 -32.13 -1.56 -26.58
CA LEU A 21 -30.83 -0.83 -26.49
C LEU A 21 -29.68 -1.77 -26.92
N LEU A 22 -29.62 -2.04 -28.22
CA LEU A 22 -28.34 -2.21 -28.90
C LEU A 22 -27.54 -0.92 -28.70
N LEU A 23 -26.35 -1.03 -28.09
CA LEU A 23 -25.23 -0.06 -27.90
C LEU A 23 -24.74 -0.27 -26.45
N PHE A 24 -23.61 -0.94 -26.18
CA PHE A 24 -22.33 -0.25 -25.93
C PHE A 24 -21.13 -1.22 -25.72
N ALA A 25 -21.12 -2.41 -26.33
CA ALA A 25 -20.10 -3.44 -26.03
C ALA A 25 -19.10 -3.80 -27.15
N TRP A 26 -19.10 -3.12 -28.31
CA TRP A 26 -18.18 -3.49 -29.42
C TRP A 26 -17.79 -2.33 -30.36
N ARG A 27 -17.55 -1.12 -29.84
CA ARG A 27 -17.11 0.03 -30.68
C ARG A 27 -15.96 0.84 -30.08
N ALA A 28 -14.88 0.17 -29.69
CA ALA A 28 -13.56 0.81 -29.53
C ALA A 28 -12.49 0.21 -30.47
N LEU A 29 -12.89 -0.67 -31.40
CA LEU A 29 -11.98 -1.35 -32.33
C LEU A 29 -12.09 -0.87 -33.80
N LEU A 30 -12.92 0.13 -34.11
CA LEU A 30 -13.14 0.58 -35.51
C LEU A 30 -13.34 2.11 -35.69
N LEU A 31 -12.80 2.94 -34.79
CA LEU A 31 -12.71 4.41 -34.98
C LEU A 31 -11.33 4.98 -34.58
N ALA A 32 -10.28 4.17 -34.74
CA ALA A 32 -8.89 4.63 -34.74
C ALA A 32 -8.20 4.38 -36.10
N THR A 33 -8.99 4.21 -37.17
CA THR A 33 -8.50 3.99 -38.54
C THR A 33 -8.76 5.16 -39.49
N ALA A 34 -9.36 6.27 -39.04
CA ALA A 34 -9.64 7.44 -39.89
C ALA A 34 -9.23 8.81 -39.31
N ALA A 35 -8.37 8.84 -38.27
CA ALA A 35 -7.76 10.08 -37.77
C ALA A 35 -6.25 9.95 -37.48
N VAL A 36 -5.58 8.93 -38.04
CA VAL A 36 -4.15 8.64 -37.84
C VAL A 36 -3.27 9.37 -38.87
N TRP A 37 -3.71 10.51 -39.42
CA TRP A 37 -2.94 11.24 -40.42
C TRP A 37 -2.53 12.66 -40.06
N ILE A 38 -2.81 13.19 -38.85
CA ILE A 38 -2.39 14.57 -38.49
C ILE A 38 -1.79 14.74 -37.07
N CYS A 39 -1.88 13.77 -36.15
CA CYS A 39 -1.09 13.85 -34.92
C CYS A 39 0.17 13.01 -35.07
N GLY A 40 1.33 13.67 -35.22
CA GLY A 40 2.65 13.06 -35.19
C GLY A 40 2.86 12.23 -33.94
N CYS A 41 2.48 10.96 -34.00
CA CYS A 41 2.90 9.95 -33.05
C CYS A 41 4.32 9.59 -33.43
N GLY A 42 5.30 10.14 -32.70
CA GLY A 42 6.66 9.62 -32.74
C GLY A 42 6.66 8.10 -32.51
N PRO A 43 7.73 7.39 -32.91
CA PRO A 43 7.77 5.94 -32.85
C PRO A 43 7.37 5.45 -31.45
N LEU A 44 6.31 4.63 -31.40
CA LEU A 44 5.79 4.04 -30.17
C LEU A 44 6.86 3.14 -29.57
N ASP A 45 7.55 3.64 -28.54
CA ASP A 45 8.53 2.87 -27.79
C ASP A 45 7.80 1.87 -26.87
N PRO A 46 7.92 0.54 -27.13
CA PRO A 46 7.21 -0.47 -26.35
C PRO A 46 7.59 -0.45 -24.86
N VAL A 47 8.80 0.02 -24.52
CA VAL A 47 9.24 0.16 -23.14
C VAL A 47 8.43 1.24 -22.43
N ARG A 48 8.28 2.42 -23.06
CA ARG A 48 7.48 3.51 -22.50
C ARG A 48 6.01 3.13 -22.32
N MET A 49 5.47 2.30 -23.20
CA MET A 49 4.10 1.77 -23.04
C MET A 49 4.01 0.83 -21.83
N ALA A 50 5.00 -0.05 -21.64
CA ALA A 50 5.05 -0.93 -20.48
C ALA A 50 5.21 -0.14 -19.18
N GLU A 51 6.09 0.86 -19.13
CA GLU A 51 6.28 1.75 -17.98
C GLU A 51 4.97 2.44 -17.59
N ARG A 52 4.22 2.99 -18.56
CA ARG A 52 2.90 3.60 -18.31
C ARG A 52 1.89 2.58 -17.78
N ALA A 53 1.85 1.38 -18.35
CA ALA A 53 0.94 0.33 -17.90
C ALA A 53 1.22 -0.10 -16.45
N VAL A 54 2.50 -0.19 -16.07
CA VAL A 54 2.91 -0.48 -14.69
C VAL A 54 2.54 0.68 -13.76
N ALA A 55 2.75 1.93 -14.18
CA ALA A 55 2.36 3.11 -13.38
C ALA A 55 0.83 3.15 -13.13
N ASP A 56 0.04 2.86 -14.16
CA ASP A 56 -1.43 2.79 -14.04
C ASP A 56 -1.87 1.62 -13.16
N TYR A 57 -1.14 0.50 -13.20
CA TYR A 57 -1.38 -0.63 -12.31
C TYR A 57 -1.06 -0.26 -10.84
N ALA A 58 0.10 0.34 -10.57
CA ALA A 58 0.50 0.80 -9.26
C ALA A 58 -0.54 1.75 -8.65
N ARG A 59 -1.04 2.71 -9.44
CA ARG A 59 -2.09 3.64 -9.00
C ARG A 59 -3.40 2.94 -8.60
N ARG A 60 -3.76 1.84 -9.28
CA ARG A 60 -5.00 1.09 -8.99
C ARG A 60 -4.87 0.15 -7.80
N VAL A 61 -3.70 -0.45 -7.61
CA VAL A 61 -3.49 -1.48 -6.57
C VAL A 61 -3.00 -0.88 -5.27
N ILE A 62 -2.01 0.01 -5.32
CA ILE A 62 -1.41 0.62 -4.14
C ILE A 62 -2.25 1.82 -3.67
N GLY A 63 -2.61 2.67 -4.64
CA GLY A 63 -3.45 3.85 -4.38
C GLY A 63 -2.99 5.10 -5.13
N PRO A 64 -3.72 6.21 -4.98
CA PRO A 64 -3.38 7.48 -5.61
C PRO A 64 -2.06 8.05 -5.05
N ALA A 65 -1.31 8.72 -5.89
CA ALA A 65 -0.04 9.37 -5.55
C ALA A 65 0.09 10.66 -6.36
N ASP A 66 0.90 11.59 -5.88
CA ASP A 66 1.19 12.84 -6.61
C ASP A 66 1.91 12.52 -7.92
N SER A 67 2.82 11.53 -7.89
CA SER A 67 3.41 10.97 -9.11
C SER A 67 3.83 9.51 -8.94
N TYR A 68 3.79 8.78 -10.05
CA TYR A 68 4.46 7.50 -10.22
C TYR A 68 5.46 7.62 -11.37
N ARG A 69 6.71 7.24 -11.12
CA ARG A 69 7.75 7.10 -12.13
C ARG A 69 8.12 5.64 -12.23
N VAL A 70 8.18 5.13 -13.45
CA VAL A 70 8.52 3.75 -13.72
C VAL A 70 9.65 3.74 -14.73
N HIS A 71 10.67 2.95 -14.44
CA HIS A 71 11.81 2.76 -15.33
C HIS A 71 12.06 1.27 -15.56
N ILE A 72 12.14 0.88 -16.83
CA ILE A 72 12.53 -0.47 -17.23
C ILE A 72 13.88 -0.41 -17.93
N ASP A 73 14.86 -1.15 -17.42
CA ASP A 73 16.15 -1.28 -18.11
C ASP A 73 15.95 -2.03 -19.43
N ARG A 74 16.56 -1.52 -20.50
CA ARG A 74 16.50 -2.10 -21.84
C ARG A 74 17.48 -3.26 -21.98
N ARG A 75 18.60 -3.25 -21.25
CA ARG A 75 19.64 -4.27 -21.37
C ARG A 75 19.14 -5.57 -20.75
N GLY A 76 19.11 -6.65 -21.55
CA GLY A 76 18.64 -7.97 -21.09
C GLY A 76 17.12 -8.11 -20.93
N THR A 77 16.35 -7.05 -21.20
CA THR A 77 14.88 -7.06 -21.21
C THR A 77 14.36 -7.52 -22.56
N SER A 78 13.38 -8.44 -22.55
CA SER A 78 12.67 -8.91 -23.72
C SER A 78 11.16 -8.90 -23.43
N LEU A 79 10.51 -7.77 -23.67
CA LEU A 79 9.08 -7.59 -23.44
C LEU A 79 8.22 -8.59 -24.24
N ARG A 80 8.65 -8.95 -25.46
CA ARG A 80 7.97 -9.97 -26.29
C ARG A 80 7.98 -11.36 -25.65
N ARG A 81 9.00 -11.66 -24.83
CA ARG A 81 9.12 -12.90 -24.07
C ARG A 81 8.68 -12.74 -22.61
N GLY A 82 8.12 -11.58 -22.25
CA GLY A 82 7.71 -11.25 -20.89
C GLY A 82 8.85 -11.16 -19.89
N LYS A 83 10.10 -11.01 -20.33
CA LYS A 83 11.27 -10.92 -19.44
C LYS A 83 11.66 -9.47 -19.23
N ILE A 84 11.80 -9.03 -17.98
CA ILE A 84 12.28 -7.71 -17.60
C ILE A 84 13.49 -7.90 -16.67
N SER A 85 14.65 -7.36 -17.05
CA SER A 85 15.88 -7.51 -16.27
C SER A 85 15.86 -6.68 -14.98
N ARG A 86 15.45 -5.41 -15.08
CA ARG A 86 15.29 -4.49 -13.96
C ARG A 86 14.09 -3.59 -14.18
N LEU A 87 13.24 -3.50 -13.16
CA LEU A 87 12.09 -2.60 -13.09
C LEU A 87 12.20 -1.79 -11.80
N VAL A 88 12.18 -0.47 -11.93
CA VAL A 88 12.14 0.47 -10.80
C VAL A 88 10.81 1.20 -10.83
N VAL A 89 10.11 1.22 -9.70
CA VAL A 89 8.85 1.94 -9.50
C VAL A 89 9.04 2.90 -8.34
N GLU A 90 8.89 4.19 -8.61
CA GLU A 90 8.95 5.25 -7.61
C GLU A 90 7.57 5.90 -7.48
N GLY A 91 7.07 6.01 -6.26
CA GLY A 91 5.86 6.76 -5.91
C GLY A 91 6.19 7.91 -4.97
N VAL A 92 5.55 9.06 -5.20
CA VAL A 92 5.65 10.23 -4.32
C VAL A 92 4.29 10.54 -3.73
N ARG A 93 4.23 10.72 -2.40
CA ARG A 93 3.00 10.98 -1.63
C ARG A 93 1.91 9.94 -1.93
N VAL A 94 2.28 8.66 -1.85
CA VAL A 94 1.38 7.53 -2.10
C VAL A 94 0.40 7.40 -0.94
N ARG A 95 -0.89 7.41 -1.23
CA ARG A 95 -1.95 7.27 -0.23
C ARG A 95 -2.49 5.85 -0.27
N SER A 96 -2.31 5.14 0.83
CA SER A 96 -2.88 3.82 1.03
C SER A 96 -4.40 3.87 1.21
N SER A 97 -5.06 2.74 1.05
CA SER A 97 -6.49 2.60 1.32
C SER A 97 -6.87 2.88 2.78
N ALA A 98 -5.95 2.65 3.72
CA ALA A 98 -6.12 2.90 5.15
C ALA A 98 -5.83 4.37 5.55
N GLY A 99 -5.50 5.24 4.60
CA GLY A 99 -5.26 6.66 4.85
C GLY A 99 -3.83 7.02 5.26
N LEU A 100 -2.92 6.04 5.40
CA LEU A 100 -1.48 6.30 5.56
C LEU A 100 -0.92 6.92 4.27
N VAL A 101 -0.18 8.00 4.42
CA VAL A 101 0.57 8.62 3.32
C VAL A 101 2.04 8.23 3.44
N VAL A 102 2.54 7.57 2.41
CA VAL A 102 3.95 7.25 2.23
C VAL A 102 4.57 8.35 1.39
N ASN A 103 5.45 9.16 1.98
CA ASN A 103 6.07 10.30 1.32
C ASN A 103 6.86 9.89 0.08
N ARG A 104 7.65 8.83 0.20
CA ARG A 104 8.37 8.22 -0.91
C ARG A 104 8.29 6.70 -0.79
N ALA A 105 7.88 6.06 -1.87
CA ALA A 105 7.92 4.62 -2.01
C ALA A 105 8.78 4.27 -3.22
N GLU A 106 9.68 3.31 -3.07
CA GLU A 106 10.54 2.84 -4.14
C GLU A 106 10.56 1.32 -4.13
N ALA A 107 10.33 0.70 -5.29
CA ALA A 107 10.39 -0.74 -5.47
C ALA A 107 11.31 -1.05 -6.64
N GLU A 108 12.36 -1.82 -6.37
CA GLU A 108 13.29 -2.32 -7.36
C GLU A 108 13.11 -3.84 -7.51
N LEU A 109 12.78 -4.27 -8.73
CA LEU A 109 12.57 -5.66 -9.07
C LEU A 109 13.58 -6.10 -10.13
N TYR A 110 14.12 -7.29 -9.93
CA TYR A 110 15.14 -7.89 -10.80
C TYR A 110 14.63 -9.24 -11.33
N ASP A 111 14.97 -9.52 -12.59
CA ASP A 111 14.62 -10.75 -13.29
C ASP A 111 13.13 -11.09 -13.18
N VAL A 112 12.28 -10.12 -13.53
CA VAL A 112 10.83 -10.29 -13.53
C VAL A 112 10.42 -11.06 -14.78
N GLN A 113 9.68 -12.14 -14.57
CA GLN A 113 9.06 -12.92 -15.63
C GLN A 113 7.55 -12.72 -15.58
N VAL A 114 6.99 -12.35 -16.72
CA VAL A 114 5.54 -12.14 -16.92
C VAL A 114 5.08 -13.13 -17.99
N ASP A 115 3.92 -13.72 -17.79
CA ASP A 115 3.23 -14.43 -18.86
C ASP A 115 2.54 -13.39 -19.75
N VAL A 116 3.00 -13.28 -21.00
CA VAL A 116 2.51 -12.28 -21.95
C VAL A 116 1.03 -12.50 -22.30
N LYS A 117 0.52 -13.74 -22.19
CA LYS A 117 -0.88 -14.07 -22.51
C LYS A 117 -1.82 -13.63 -21.40
N SER A 118 -1.53 -14.05 -20.16
CA SER A 118 -2.34 -13.71 -18.98
C SER A 118 -2.01 -12.33 -18.38
N ARG A 119 -0.86 -11.75 -18.75
CA ARG A 119 -0.29 -10.51 -18.18
C ARG A 119 -0.01 -10.61 -16.68
N ASN A 120 0.15 -11.82 -16.17
CA ASN A 120 0.45 -12.07 -14.77
C ASN A 120 1.95 -12.22 -14.52
N VAL A 121 2.40 -11.74 -13.37
CA VAL A 121 3.77 -11.95 -12.90
C VAL A 121 3.90 -13.42 -12.52
N VAL A 122 4.82 -14.11 -13.19
CA VAL A 122 5.12 -15.53 -12.96
C VAL A 122 6.19 -15.66 -11.88
N SER A 123 7.22 -14.81 -11.94
CA SER A 123 8.29 -14.82 -10.95
C SER A 123 9.00 -13.47 -10.87
N VAL A 124 9.62 -13.22 -9.72
CA VAL A 124 10.58 -12.12 -9.52
C VAL A 124 11.82 -12.74 -8.88
N GLY A 125 13.00 -12.52 -9.46
CA GLY A 125 14.24 -13.08 -8.94
C GLY A 125 14.67 -12.43 -7.62
N ARG A 126 14.72 -11.09 -7.58
CA ARG A 126 14.99 -10.30 -6.38
C ARG A 126 14.11 -9.08 -6.35
N SER A 127 13.64 -8.70 -5.16
CA SER A 127 12.91 -7.47 -4.92
C SER A 127 13.50 -6.72 -3.74
N MET A 128 13.46 -5.40 -3.80
CA MET A 128 13.78 -4.50 -2.70
C MET A 128 12.73 -3.38 -2.71
N VAL A 129 12.16 -3.10 -1.56
CA VAL A 129 11.14 -2.08 -1.38
C VAL A 129 11.57 -1.18 -0.23
N VAL A 130 11.49 0.13 -0.43
CA VAL A 130 11.80 1.14 0.57
C VAL A 130 10.62 2.10 0.65
N GLY A 131 10.10 2.30 1.86
CA GLY A 131 9.05 3.26 2.16
C GLY A 131 9.52 4.29 3.17
N GLU A 132 9.23 5.56 2.92
CA GLU A 132 9.49 6.68 3.82
C GLU A 132 8.17 7.31 4.27
N VAL A 133 7.98 7.44 5.58
CA VAL A 133 6.83 8.09 6.19
C VAL A 133 7.31 9.28 7.01
N LEU A 134 6.76 10.46 6.76
CA LEU A 134 7.08 11.65 7.54
C LEU A 134 6.33 11.65 8.87
N GLU A 135 6.90 12.35 9.85
CA GLU A 135 6.29 12.52 11.18
C GLU A 135 4.87 13.09 11.10
N GLU A 136 4.62 14.08 10.24
CA GLU A 136 3.30 14.68 10.05
C GLU A 136 2.27 13.67 9.51
N ASP A 137 2.67 12.82 8.58
CA ASP A 137 1.80 11.81 7.97
C ASP A 137 1.52 10.66 8.94
N ALA A 138 2.53 10.26 9.72
CA ALA A 138 2.39 9.29 10.80
C ALA A 138 1.38 9.76 11.85
N ASN A 139 1.52 11.00 12.30
CA ASN A 139 0.59 11.63 13.25
C ASN A 139 -0.82 11.73 12.68
N ALA A 140 -0.97 12.18 11.44
CA ALA A 140 -2.26 12.28 10.77
C ALA A 140 -2.94 10.92 10.64
N TYR A 141 -2.18 9.87 10.31
CA TYR A 141 -2.69 8.50 10.21
C TYR A 141 -3.11 7.94 11.58
N VAL A 142 -2.28 8.07 12.61
CA VAL A 142 -2.60 7.54 13.95
C VAL A 142 -3.78 8.28 14.58
N ALA A 143 -3.91 9.59 14.34
CA ALA A 143 -5.03 10.38 14.83
C ALA A 143 -6.40 9.92 14.28
N GLN A 144 -6.42 9.29 13.10
CA GLN A 144 -7.63 8.75 12.49
C GLN A 144 -8.08 7.41 13.10
N ARG A 145 -7.17 6.67 13.75
CA ARG A 145 -7.46 5.32 14.26
C ARG A 145 -8.30 5.32 15.53
N SER A 146 -8.17 6.33 16.39
CA SER A 146 -9.06 6.50 17.54
C SER A 146 -8.99 7.88 18.18
N ASP A 147 -10.07 8.30 18.86
CA ASP A 147 -10.12 9.55 19.62
C ASP A 147 -9.05 9.65 20.73
N VAL A 148 -8.68 8.51 21.31
CA VAL A 148 -7.63 8.44 22.34
C VAL A 148 -6.26 8.75 21.73
N LEU A 149 -6.01 8.27 20.52
CA LEU A 149 -4.77 8.49 19.77
C LEU A 149 -4.76 9.84 19.04
N ARG A 150 -5.91 10.50 18.88
CA ARG A 150 -6.01 11.84 18.29
C ARG A 150 -5.19 12.91 19.00
N ARG A 151 -4.88 12.69 20.28
CA ARG A 151 -4.01 13.55 21.09
C ARG A 151 -2.59 13.00 21.23
N ALA A 152 -2.33 11.80 20.72
CA ALA A 152 -0.99 11.26 20.68
C ALA A 152 -0.18 12.03 19.63
N ARG A 153 1.08 12.28 19.94
CA ARG A 153 2.06 12.87 19.02
C ARG A 153 3.27 11.96 18.95
N PHE A 154 3.60 11.54 17.74
CA PHE A 154 4.83 10.84 17.42
C PHE A 154 5.87 11.87 17.02
N GLU A 155 7.07 11.72 17.54
CA GLU A 155 8.25 12.44 17.07
C GLU A 155 9.29 11.43 16.60
N PHE A 156 9.82 11.66 15.41
CA PHE A 156 10.88 10.86 14.83
C PHE A 156 12.21 11.56 15.08
N LEU A 157 12.98 10.99 16.00
CA LEU A 157 14.31 11.45 16.40
C LEU A 157 15.37 10.58 15.73
N GLU A 158 16.63 11.01 15.80
CA GLU A 158 17.76 10.18 15.33
C GLU A 158 17.80 8.84 16.09
N ASP A 159 17.57 7.74 15.36
CA ASP A 159 17.51 6.34 15.83
C ASP A 159 16.44 6.03 16.89
N ARG A 160 15.51 6.95 17.16
CA ARG A 160 14.48 6.78 18.19
C ARG A 160 13.15 7.39 17.78
N MET A 161 12.09 6.85 18.36
CA MET A 161 10.75 7.44 18.30
C MET A 161 10.36 7.91 19.69
N ALA A 162 9.80 9.11 19.78
CA ALA A 162 9.09 9.55 20.96
C ALA A 162 7.58 9.52 20.71
N VAL A 163 6.84 9.17 21.75
CA VAL A 163 5.40 9.19 21.78
C VAL A 163 4.96 10.06 22.95
N ILE A 164 4.31 11.17 22.66
CA ILE A 164 3.71 12.04 23.65
C ILE A 164 2.21 11.74 23.70
N VAL A 165 1.70 11.44 24.89
CA VAL A 165 0.27 11.23 25.14
C VAL A 165 -0.17 12.06 26.34
N GLU A 166 -1.45 12.43 26.37
CA GLU A 166 -2.04 13.25 27.42
C GLU A 166 -3.25 12.54 28.05
N PRO A 167 -3.05 11.42 28.76
CA PRO A 167 -4.14 10.71 29.43
C PRO A 167 -4.75 11.55 30.56
N GLN A 168 -6.06 11.34 30.79
CA GLN A 168 -6.72 11.82 31.99
C GLN A 168 -6.53 10.81 33.13
N VAL A 169 -5.95 11.27 34.24
CA VAL A 169 -5.73 10.50 35.45
C VAL A 169 -6.33 11.27 36.62
N VAL A 170 -7.40 10.75 37.23
CA VAL A 170 -8.09 11.38 38.37
C VAL A 170 -8.49 12.85 38.07
N GLY A 171 -9.03 13.11 36.88
CA GLY A 171 -9.45 14.45 36.45
C GLY A 171 -8.32 15.41 36.04
N LEU A 172 -7.06 15.00 36.14
CA LEU A 172 -5.89 15.77 35.69
C LEU A 172 -5.37 15.24 34.35
N THR A 173 -5.03 16.15 33.43
CA THR A 173 -4.34 15.80 32.18
C THR A 173 -2.83 15.82 32.44
N VAL A 174 -2.18 14.66 32.30
CA VAL A 174 -0.74 14.53 32.55
C VAL A 174 -0.03 14.25 31.22
N PRO A 175 0.82 15.15 30.70
CA PRO A 175 1.61 14.85 29.51
C PRO A 175 2.68 13.81 29.84
N ILE A 176 2.66 12.69 29.14
CA ILE A 176 3.65 11.61 29.24
C ILE A 176 4.36 11.52 27.90
N ARG A 177 5.68 11.69 27.91
CA ARG A 177 6.55 11.42 26.76
C ARG A 177 7.23 10.09 26.98
N LEU A 178 7.02 9.11 26.12
CA LEU A 178 7.79 7.86 26.11
C LEU A 178 8.75 7.91 24.95
N GLU A 179 10.00 7.51 25.16
CA GLU A 179 10.98 7.34 24.09
C GLU A 179 11.27 5.86 23.94
N GLY A 180 11.62 5.44 22.73
CA GLY A 180 11.85 4.06 22.40
C GLY A 180 12.24 3.88 20.95
N GLN A 181 12.08 2.66 20.44
CA GLN A 181 12.51 2.30 19.09
C GLN A 181 11.37 1.58 18.35
N PRO A 182 11.31 1.71 17.01
CA PRO A 182 10.47 0.84 16.23
C PRO A 182 11.04 -0.58 16.25
N ARG A 183 10.16 -1.57 16.28
CA ARG A 183 10.49 -2.98 16.08
C ARG A 183 9.59 -3.60 15.05
N LEU A 184 10.11 -4.54 14.29
CA LEU A 184 9.29 -5.39 13.44
C LEU A 184 8.52 -6.37 14.31
N GLY A 185 7.21 -6.38 14.15
CA GLY A 185 6.31 -7.36 14.75
C GLY A 185 6.12 -8.58 13.85
N GLU A 186 5.15 -9.40 14.21
CA GLU A 186 4.69 -10.50 13.35
C GLU A 186 3.84 -9.92 12.20
N GLU A 187 3.68 -10.69 11.11
CA GLU A 187 2.74 -10.36 10.03
C GLU A 187 2.93 -8.98 9.32
N GLY A 188 4.14 -8.42 9.35
CA GLY A 188 4.43 -7.14 8.69
C GLY A 188 3.98 -5.91 9.49
N GLU A 189 3.96 -6.04 10.81
CA GLU A 189 3.68 -4.94 11.74
C GLU A 189 4.95 -4.14 12.07
N ILE A 190 4.80 -2.83 12.27
CA ILE A 190 5.80 -1.99 12.92
C ILE A 190 5.26 -1.61 14.29
N LEU A 191 5.95 -2.03 15.34
CA LEU A 191 5.62 -1.84 16.74
C LEU A 191 6.50 -0.74 17.35
N PHE A 192 5.98 -0.04 18.34
CA PHE A 192 6.76 0.80 19.25
C PHE A 192 7.12 0.01 20.50
N GLU A 193 8.40 -0.02 20.85
CA GLU A 193 8.90 -0.56 22.11
C GLU A 193 9.54 0.56 22.91
N ALA A 194 8.99 0.87 24.08
CA ALA A 194 9.48 1.96 24.92
C ALA A 194 10.76 1.57 25.66
N ASP A 195 11.76 2.43 25.62
CA ASP A 195 12.96 2.29 26.46
C ASP A 195 12.60 2.72 27.89
N MET A 196 12.83 1.84 28.88
CA MET A 196 12.57 2.14 30.31
C MET A 196 13.47 3.27 30.88
N LEU A 197 14.32 3.90 30.07
CA LEU A 197 15.37 4.81 30.50
C LEU A 197 14.96 6.27 30.39
N ARG A 198 14.42 6.79 31.50
CA ARG A 198 14.36 8.22 31.86
C ARG A 198 13.52 9.12 30.95
N VAL A 199 12.21 9.00 31.11
CA VAL A 199 11.30 10.12 30.80
C VAL A 199 11.55 11.22 31.84
N ALA A 200 12.23 12.31 31.44
CA ALA A 200 12.25 13.59 32.15
C ALA A 200 12.31 13.52 33.70
N ARG A 201 13.22 12.71 34.27
CA ARG A 201 13.44 12.52 35.74
C ARG A 201 12.25 11.98 36.55
N LEU A 202 11.14 11.59 35.92
CA LEU A 202 9.99 10.98 36.58
C LEU A 202 9.91 9.50 36.21
N ASN A 203 9.89 8.62 37.20
CA ASN A 203 9.70 7.18 36.99
C ASN A 203 8.25 6.93 36.56
N VAL A 204 8.01 6.77 35.25
CA VAL A 204 6.70 6.35 34.74
C VAL A 204 6.46 4.89 35.19
N PRO A 205 5.37 4.59 35.91
CA PRO A 205 5.05 3.24 36.29
C PRO A 205 4.93 2.29 35.08
N ARG A 206 5.49 1.08 35.18
CA ARG A 206 5.47 0.08 34.09
C ARG A 206 4.07 -0.29 33.59
N PHE A 207 3.03 -0.13 34.41
CA PHE A 207 1.67 -0.39 33.98
C PHE A 207 1.16 0.67 32.97
N LEU A 208 1.59 1.93 33.11
CA LEU A 208 1.25 3.00 32.16
C LEU A 208 1.96 2.80 30.83
N VAL A 209 3.25 2.45 30.86
CA VAL A 209 4.02 2.13 29.65
C VAL A 209 3.32 1.04 28.85
N ARG A 210 3.00 -0.10 29.49
CA ARG A 210 2.29 -1.21 28.84
C ARG A 210 0.90 -0.84 28.33
N LEU A 211 0.19 0.05 29.04
CA LEU A 211 -1.12 0.53 28.60
C LEU A 211 -0.99 1.36 27.31
N ILE A 212 0.02 2.23 27.25
CA ILE A 212 0.29 3.09 26.08
C ILE A 212 0.75 2.24 24.89
N GLU A 213 1.71 1.34 25.09
CA GLU A 213 2.18 0.41 24.05
C GLU A 213 1.03 -0.42 23.47
N ARG A 214 0.19 -1.03 24.31
CA ARG A 214 -0.99 -1.78 23.85
C ARG A 214 -1.99 -0.95 23.06
N ARG A 215 -2.05 0.36 23.31
CA ARG A 215 -3.01 1.25 22.64
C ARG A 215 -2.50 1.74 21.29
N ILE A 216 -1.18 1.88 21.16
CA ILE A 216 -0.51 2.42 19.98
C ILE A 216 -0.12 1.31 19.00
N ASN A 217 0.25 0.15 19.53
CA ASN A 217 0.72 -0.95 18.71
C ASN A 217 -0.43 -1.72 18.04
N PRO A 218 -0.23 -2.17 16.79
CA PRO A 218 0.90 -1.83 15.91
C PRO A 218 0.78 -0.38 15.44
N VAL A 219 1.92 0.33 15.31
CA VAL A 219 1.96 1.72 14.82
C VAL A 219 1.54 1.75 13.35
N PHE A 220 2.08 0.82 12.57
CA PHE A 220 1.74 0.62 11.16
C PHE A 220 1.60 -0.85 10.87
N ARG A 221 0.74 -1.17 9.90
CA ARG A 221 0.70 -2.48 9.27
C ARG A 221 0.91 -2.35 7.78
N VAL A 222 1.69 -3.24 7.21
CA VAL A 222 2.08 -3.16 5.80
C VAL A 222 1.04 -3.77 4.86
N ASP A 223 0.21 -4.69 5.35
CA ASP A 223 -0.93 -5.24 4.62
C ASP A 223 -1.95 -4.14 4.21
N GLU A 224 -2.09 -3.10 5.02
CA GLU A 224 -2.91 -1.92 4.75
C GLU A 224 -2.45 -1.11 3.51
N LEU A 225 -1.20 -1.31 3.06
CA LEU A 225 -0.66 -0.70 1.83
C LEU A 225 -1.16 -1.38 0.54
N GLY A 226 -1.88 -2.50 0.64
CA GLY A 226 -2.43 -3.21 -0.52
C GLY A 226 -1.39 -3.99 -1.33
N LEU A 227 -0.20 -4.21 -0.77
CA LEU A 227 0.86 -5.01 -1.38
C LEU A 227 1.33 -6.13 -0.43
N PRO A 228 1.57 -7.34 -0.96
CA PRO A 228 2.17 -8.41 -0.18
C PRO A 228 3.66 -8.10 0.01
N LEU A 229 4.01 -7.59 1.18
CA LEU A 229 5.35 -7.17 1.52
C LEU A 229 5.81 -7.90 2.78
N VAL A 230 7.10 -8.22 2.81
CA VAL A 230 7.81 -8.71 3.99
C VAL A 230 8.79 -7.63 4.39
N LEU A 231 8.68 -7.10 5.61
CA LEU A 231 9.64 -6.14 6.13
C LEU A 231 10.89 -6.86 6.60
N ASP A 232 12.06 -6.31 6.23
CA ASP A 232 13.36 -6.79 6.67
C ASP A 232 13.96 -5.86 7.72
N ASP A 233 13.69 -4.55 7.63
CA ASP A 233 14.26 -3.55 8.53
C ASP A 233 13.34 -2.32 8.70
N VAL A 234 13.45 -1.66 9.84
CA VAL A 234 12.81 -0.37 10.12
C VAL A 234 13.75 0.50 10.94
N ARG A 235 13.88 1.76 10.50
CA ARG A 235 14.75 2.75 11.17
C ARG A 235 14.08 4.11 11.21
N VAL A 236 14.55 4.95 12.13
CA VAL A 236 14.07 6.31 12.30
C VAL A 236 15.22 7.28 12.05
N GLU A 237 14.95 8.27 11.21
CA GLU A 237 15.80 9.44 11.03
C GLU A 237 15.04 10.67 11.52
N GLN A 238 15.72 11.80 11.69
CA GLN A 238 15.08 13.03 12.13
C GLN A 238 13.87 13.39 11.22
N GLY A 239 12.68 13.40 11.80
CA GLY A 239 11.41 13.75 11.13
C GLY A 239 10.80 12.67 10.24
N LYS A 240 11.39 11.47 10.14
CA LYS A 240 10.88 10.41 9.26
C LYS A 240 11.23 8.99 9.71
N MET A 241 10.38 8.05 9.34
CA MET A 241 10.62 6.61 9.49
C MET A 241 10.84 5.98 8.12
N ILE A 242 11.82 5.10 8.02
CA ILE A 242 12.14 4.36 6.80
C ILE A 242 11.96 2.87 7.08
N ALA A 243 11.16 2.21 6.25
CA ALA A 243 10.96 0.77 6.27
C ALA A 243 11.51 0.16 4.99
N CYS A 244 12.26 -0.94 5.14
CA CYS A 244 12.84 -1.70 4.03
C CYS A 244 12.26 -3.11 4.03
N GLY A 245 12.07 -3.67 2.85
CA GLY A 245 11.51 -5.01 2.71
C GLY A 245 11.55 -5.54 1.29
N ARG A 246 10.73 -6.56 1.04
CA ARG A 246 10.68 -7.34 -0.20
C ARG A 246 9.23 -7.63 -0.57
N LEU A 247 8.96 -7.79 -1.86
CA LEU A 247 7.67 -8.33 -2.30
C LEU A 247 7.59 -9.82 -2.02
N ASP A 248 6.47 -10.24 -1.42
CA ASP A 248 6.09 -11.64 -1.30
C ASP A 248 5.30 -12.05 -2.55
N VAL A 249 6.04 -12.58 -3.53
CA VAL A 249 5.55 -12.91 -4.88
C VAL A 249 4.47 -13.99 -4.83
N GLU A 250 4.55 -14.91 -3.86
CA GLU A 250 3.58 -16.01 -3.71
C GLU A 250 2.19 -15.50 -3.34
N LYS A 251 2.13 -14.33 -2.69
CA LYS A 251 0.89 -13.66 -2.27
C LYS A 251 0.44 -12.55 -3.22
N LEU A 252 1.11 -12.36 -4.36
CA LEU A 252 0.63 -11.41 -5.36
C LEU A 252 -0.72 -11.88 -5.89
N PRO A 253 -1.74 -10.99 -5.96
CA PRO A 253 -3.03 -11.36 -6.49
C PRO A 253 -2.88 -11.75 -7.96
N VAL A 254 -2.95 -13.04 -8.24
CA VAL A 254 -3.08 -13.56 -9.60
C VAL A 254 -4.51 -13.28 -10.04
N LYS A 255 -4.70 -12.42 -11.05
CA LYS A 255 -6.02 -12.15 -11.64
C LYS A 255 -6.15 -12.77 -13.02
#